data_AF-A0A1M5R5Z7-F1
#
_entry.id   AF-A0A1M5R5Z7-F1
#
_cell.length_a   1.000
_cell.length_b   1.000
_cell.length_c   1.000
_cell.angle_alpha   90.00
_cell.angle_beta   90.00
_cell.angle_gamma   90.00
#
_symmetry.space_group_name_H-M   'P 1'
#
loop_
_entity.id
_entity.type
_entity.pdbx_description
1 polymer ?
#
loop_
_entity_poly.entity_id
_entity_poly.type
_entity_poly.pdbx_seq_one_letter_code
_entity_poly.pdbx_strand_id
1 'polypeptide(L)'
;MNKILGYFYKILGTVIDYVLRAVIYVVNILVTVFSSFRQVFGLILSMGGCLFIMVLMNPWFLGALLSNPVILSLIVLSIVIPFIGKIAESYLKYIHFMATEFFYDKADYHLLGRKASYEKMEDYGEKYRRDRERERQKKEEERIKREEEKRKAQEEEWRKRNENSGGSYWSFGDFSDFEDFFRQSQGGYYNQGQNQNQGSGGYTSPSSFKVQYEEACDILGVPYTSDKYEIKLAYKKMAKMYHPDINKDPGATEMFQKINNAYEFLSDSNIQRYKSNVNSN
;
A
#
# COMPACT_ATOMS: atom_id res chain seq x y z
N MET A 1 -26.03 58.96 -3.67
CA MET A 1 -25.88 57.76 -2.82
C MET A 1 -27.13 57.58 -1.99
N ASN A 2 -27.91 56.54 -2.26
CA ASN A 2 -29.14 56.25 -1.51
C ASN A 2 -28.78 55.40 -0.29
N LYS A 3 -28.43 56.04 0.83
CA LYS A 3 -28.04 55.36 2.06
C LYS A 3 -29.09 54.36 2.55
N ILE A 4 -30.37 54.66 2.30
CA ILE A 4 -31.51 53.76 2.59
C ILE A 4 -31.37 52.43 1.85
N LEU A 5 -31.04 52.46 0.56
CA LEU A 5 -30.79 51.25 -0.24
C LEU A 5 -29.57 50.48 0.26
N GLY A 6 -28.51 51.18 0.67
CA GLY A 6 -27.32 50.56 1.25
C GLY A 6 -27.60 49.79 2.55
N TYR A 7 -28.33 50.40 3.49
CA TYR A 7 -28.74 49.71 4.72
C TYR A 7 -29.71 48.56 4.45
N PHE A 8 -30.61 48.70 3.47
CA PHE A 8 -31.50 47.62 3.05
C PHE A 8 -30.72 46.39 2.57
N TYR A 9 -29.77 46.55 1.64
CA TYR A 9 -28.95 45.44 1.15
C TYR A 9 -28.08 44.82 2.25
N LYS A 10 -27.56 45.63 3.19
CA LYS A 10 -26.80 45.14 4.34
C LYS A 10 -27.65 44.25 5.23
N ILE A 11 -28.85 44.70 5.62
CA ILE A 11 -29.77 43.94 6.47
C ILE A 11 -30.17 42.65 5.76
N LEU A 12 -30.51 42.73 4.47
CA LEU A 12 -30.89 41.58 3.67
C LEU A 12 -29.75 40.56 3.54
N GLY A 13 -28.52 41.01 3.29
CA GLY A 13 -27.33 40.16 3.28
C GLY A 13 -27.07 39.47 4.61
N THR A 14 -27.22 40.18 5.73
CA THR A 14 -27.08 39.61 7.07
C THR A 14 -28.16 38.56 7.37
N VAL A 15 -29.43 38.82 7.03
CA VAL A 15 -30.51 37.83 7.21
C VAL A 15 -30.24 36.58 6.39
N ILE A 16 -29.85 36.73 5.12
CA ILE A 16 -29.51 35.61 4.24
C ILE A 16 -28.30 34.83 4.77
N ASP A 17 -27.28 35.51 5.28
CA ASP A 17 -26.11 34.87 5.93
C ASP A 17 -26.54 33.96 7.08
N TYR A 18 -27.36 34.46 8.02
CA TYR A 18 -27.87 33.67 9.14
C TYR A 18 -28.72 32.48 8.70
N VAL A 19 -29.66 32.70 7.77
CA VAL A 19 -30.56 31.64 7.28
C VAL A 19 -29.77 30.54 6.59
N LEU A 20 -28.87 30.88 5.67
CA LEU A 20 -28.09 29.90 4.94
C LEU A 20 -27.11 29.15 5.85
N ARG A 21 -26.51 29.82 6.85
CA ARG A 21 -25.71 29.15 7.88
C ARG A 21 -26.53 28.15 8.68
N ALA A 22 -27.74 28.51 9.08
CA ALA A 22 -28.64 27.61 9.80
C ALA A 22 -28.99 26.37 8.96
N VAL A 23 -29.31 26.56 7.67
CA VAL A 23 -29.59 25.46 6.73
C VAL A 23 -28.36 24.56 6.54
N ILE A 24 -27.18 25.13 6.33
CA ILE A 24 -25.92 24.38 6.21
C ILE A 24 -25.67 23.56 7.48
N TYR A 25 -25.88 24.16 8.65
CA TYR A 25 -25.69 23.48 9.94
C TYR A 25 -26.62 22.27 10.11
N VAL A 26 -27.92 22.44 9.80
CA VAL A 26 -28.91 21.35 9.87
C VAL A 26 -28.55 20.22 8.90
N VAL A 27 -28.22 20.56 7.65
CA VAL A 27 -27.80 19.57 6.65
C VAL A 27 -26.53 18.84 7.10
N ASN A 28 -25.54 19.57 7.61
CA ASN A 28 -24.28 18.96 8.06
C ASN A 28 -24.50 18.01 9.26
N ILE A 29 -25.34 18.36 10.23
CA ILE A 29 -25.72 17.46 11.32
C ILE A 29 -26.36 16.20 10.77
N LEU A 30 -27.36 16.35 9.90
CA LEU A 30 -28.07 15.21 9.32
C LEU A 30 -27.09 14.28 8.61
N VAL A 31 -26.25 14.81 7.72
CA VAL A 31 -25.25 14.03 6.98
C VAL A 31 -24.26 13.34 7.92
N THR A 32 -23.82 14.03 8.96
CA THR A 32 -22.88 13.48 9.94
C THR A 32 -23.51 12.30 10.67
N VAL A 33 -24.72 12.45 11.22
CA VAL A 33 -25.45 11.39 11.92
C VAL A 33 -25.61 10.15 11.05
N PHE A 34 -26.07 10.31 9.81
CA PHE A 34 -26.23 9.18 8.87
C PHE A 34 -24.88 8.57 8.48
N SER A 35 -23.83 9.38 8.31
CA SER A 35 -22.49 8.88 7.99
C SER A 35 -21.84 8.10 9.14
N SER A 36 -22.07 8.53 10.39
CA SER A 36 -21.62 7.84 11.60
C SER A 36 -22.32 6.50 11.76
N PHE A 37 -23.63 6.46 11.47
CA PHE A 37 -24.39 5.21 11.47
C PHE A 37 -23.79 4.19 10.49
N ARG A 38 -23.49 4.63 9.26
CA ARG A 38 -22.80 3.79 8.27
C ARG A 38 -21.43 3.30 8.75
N GLN A 39 -20.65 4.14 9.42
CA GLN A 39 -19.33 3.77 9.94
C GLN A 39 -19.43 2.72 11.07
N VAL A 40 -20.41 2.85 11.95
CA VAL A 40 -20.70 1.84 12.99
C VAL A 40 -21.14 0.51 12.35
N PHE A 41 -22.02 0.54 11.36
CA PHE A 41 -22.37 -0.65 10.58
C PHE A 41 -21.15 -1.26 9.89
N GLY A 42 -20.27 -0.45 9.32
CA GLY A 42 -19.01 -0.91 8.70
C GLY A 42 -18.06 -1.57 9.68
N LEU A 43 -17.97 -1.06 10.92
CA LEU A 43 -17.14 -1.65 11.98
C LEU A 43 -17.73 -2.96 12.53
N ILE A 44 -19.07 -3.02 12.67
CA ILE A 44 -19.78 -4.27 13.04
C ILE A 44 -19.54 -5.34 11.97
N LEU A 45 -19.59 -4.95 10.70
CA LEU A 45 -19.21 -5.80 9.57
C LEU A 45 -17.72 -6.18 9.56
N SER A 46 -16.80 -5.33 10.04
CA SER A 46 -15.37 -5.69 10.07
C SER A 46 -15.00 -6.61 11.24
N MET A 47 -15.67 -6.49 12.39
CA MET A 47 -15.35 -7.28 13.59
C MET A 47 -16.12 -8.61 13.67
N GLY A 48 -17.31 -8.71 13.05
CA GLY A 48 -18.16 -9.92 13.04
C GLY A 48 -18.56 -10.39 11.64
N GLY A 49 -17.87 -9.89 10.60
CA GLY A 49 -18.27 -9.99 9.20
C GLY A 49 -18.45 -11.39 8.66
N CYS A 50 -17.63 -12.36 9.04
CA CYS A 50 -17.77 -13.72 8.49
C CYS A 50 -19.11 -14.35 8.88
N LEU A 51 -19.56 -14.14 10.11
CA LEU A 51 -20.79 -14.71 10.66
C LEU A 51 -22.01 -13.94 10.12
N PHE A 52 -21.90 -12.60 10.05
CA PHE A 52 -22.94 -11.77 9.45
C PHE A 52 -23.09 -12.01 7.94
N ILE A 53 -22.00 -12.16 7.20
CA ILE A 53 -22.00 -12.51 5.77
C ILE A 53 -22.63 -13.89 5.57
N MET A 54 -22.34 -14.89 6.40
CA MET A 54 -23.00 -16.21 6.28
C MET A 54 -24.52 -16.14 6.51
N VAL A 55 -24.99 -15.35 7.47
CA VAL A 55 -26.43 -15.11 7.70
C VAL A 55 -27.04 -14.34 6.53
N LEU A 56 -26.32 -13.35 6.00
CA LEU A 56 -26.75 -12.53 4.86
C LEU A 56 -26.62 -13.30 3.53
N MET A 57 -25.86 -14.39 3.43
CA MET A 57 -25.82 -15.23 2.23
C MET A 57 -26.96 -16.24 2.19
N ASN A 58 -27.74 -16.38 3.27
CA ASN A 58 -28.91 -17.24 3.31
C ASN A 58 -30.03 -16.64 2.42
N PRO A 59 -30.44 -17.32 1.33
CA PRO A 59 -31.43 -16.81 0.39
C PRO A 59 -32.78 -16.49 1.03
N TRP A 60 -33.17 -17.23 2.07
CA TRP A 60 -34.42 -17.02 2.79
C TRP A 60 -34.38 -15.76 3.66
N PHE A 61 -33.24 -15.48 4.29
CA PHE A 61 -33.05 -14.28 5.12
C PHE A 61 -32.93 -13.03 4.25
N LEU A 62 -32.17 -13.09 3.15
CA LEU A 62 -32.11 -12.01 2.16
C LEU A 62 -33.47 -11.73 1.54
N GLY A 63 -34.21 -12.78 1.17
CA GLY A 63 -35.57 -12.67 0.66
C GLY A 63 -36.45 -11.92 1.66
N ALA A 64 -36.49 -12.34 2.92
CA ALA A 64 -37.28 -11.67 3.95
C ALA A 64 -36.84 -10.20 4.22
N LEU A 65 -35.53 -9.91 4.18
CA LEU A 65 -34.97 -8.58 4.39
C LEU A 65 -35.31 -7.62 3.24
N LEU A 66 -35.22 -8.10 1.99
CA LEU A 66 -35.47 -7.31 0.78
C LEU A 66 -36.97 -7.25 0.41
N SER A 67 -37.77 -8.22 0.85
CA SER A 67 -39.23 -8.21 0.65
C SER A 67 -39.95 -7.18 1.52
N ASN A 68 -39.36 -6.75 2.64
CA ASN A 68 -39.96 -5.70 3.45
C ASN A 68 -39.66 -4.31 2.87
N PRO A 69 -40.67 -3.60 2.31
CA PRO A 69 -40.46 -2.32 1.64
C PRO A 69 -39.91 -1.24 2.59
N VAL A 70 -40.22 -1.33 3.88
CA VAL A 70 -39.73 -0.39 4.89
C VAL A 70 -38.24 -0.57 5.11
N ILE A 71 -37.77 -1.81 5.30
CA ILE A 71 -36.35 -2.11 5.52
C ILE A 71 -35.52 -1.75 4.29
N LEU A 72 -36.02 -2.10 3.10
CA LEU A 72 -35.37 -1.74 1.84
C LEU A 72 -35.23 -0.21 1.71
N SER A 73 -36.31 0.55 1.99
CA SER A 73 -36.26 2.01 1.93
C SER A 73 -35.25 2.61 2.91
N LEU A 74 -35.13 2.07 4.13
CA LEU A 74 -34.15 2.51 5.12
C LEU A 74 -32.70 2.23 4.69
N ILE A 75 -32.44 1.07 4.10
CA ILE A 75 -31.11 0.71 3.58
C ILE A 75 -30.71 1.64 2.43
N VAL A 76 -31.61 1.85 1.46
CA VAL A 76 -31.38 2.75 0.33
C VAL A 76 -31.15 4.18 0.83
N LEU A 77 -31.99 4.66 1.74
CA LEU A 77 -31.89 6.00 2.32
C LEU A 77 -30.58 6.19 3.10
N SER A 78 -30.11 5.17 3.82
CA SER A 78 -28.81 5.17 4.53
C SER A 78 -27.61 5.29 3.58
N ILE A 79 -27.70 4.75 2.37
CA ILE A 79 -26.64 4.85 1.36
C ILE A 79 -26.71 6.18 0.61
N VAL A 80 -27.91 6.61 0.25
CA VAL A 80 -28.15 7.78 -0.61
C VAL A 80 -27.96 9.10 0.13
N ILE A 81 -28.45 9.20 1.37
CA ILE A 81 -28.39 10.45 2.15
C ILE A 81 -26.95 10.96 2.36
N PRO A 82 -25.96 10.15 2.76
CA PRO A 82 -24.59 10.63 2.94
C PRO A 82 -23.94 11.13 1.64
N PHE A 83 -24.32 10.54 0.50
CA PHE A 83 -23.80 10.93 -0.80
C PHE A 83 -24.40 12.25 -1.27
N ILE A 84 -25.73 12.34 -1.29
CA ILE A 84 -26.45 13.58 -1.64
C ILE A 84 -26.09 14.70 -0.67
N GLY A 85 -25.98 14.37 0.61
CA GLY A 85 -25.65 15.28 1.68
C GLY A 85 -24.35 16.07 1.47
N LYS A 86 -23.28 15.39 1.05
CA LYS A 86 -22.00 16.04 0.75
C LYS A 86 -22.09 16.99 -0.45
N ILE A 87 -22.88 16.61 -1.47
CA ILE A 87 -23.13 17.44 -2.64
C ILE A 87 -23.97 18.67 -2.25
N ALA A 88 -25.04 18.45 -1.48
CA ALA A 88 -25.92 19.48 -0.97
C ALA A 88 -25.17 20.49 -0.08
N GLU A 89 -24.32 20.01 0.84
CA GLU A 89 -23.47 20.88 1.66
C GLU A 89 -22.54 21.74 0.80
N SER A 90 -21.90 21.13 -0.20
CA SER A 90 -21.02 21.86 -1.12
C SER A 90 -21.77 22.92 -1.93
N TYR A 91 -23.01 22.63 -2.33
CA TYR A 91 -23.86 23.54 -3.10
C TYR A 91 -24.44 24.67 -2.24
N LEU A 92 -24.85 24.36 -1.01
CA LEU A 92 -25.32 25.37 -0.05
C LEU A 92 -24.22 26.35 0.31
N LYS A 93 -22.98 25.89 0.51
CA LYS A 93 -21.82 26.78 0.72
C LYS A 93 -21.53 27.68 -0.49
N TYR A 94 -21.72 27.15 -1.70
CA TYR A 94 -21.58 27.91 -2.93
C TYR A 94 -22.64 29.03 -3.02
N ILE A 95 -23.91 28.70 -2.78
CA ILE A 95 -24.99 29.69 -2.74
C ILE A 95 -24.77 30.71 -1.62
N HIS A 96 -24.36 30.25 -0.43
CA HIS A 96 -24.07 31.10 0.71
C HIS A 96 -23.00 32.14 0.39
N PHE A 97 -21.85 31.71 -0.10
CA PHE A 97 -20.78 32.62 -0.51
C PHE A 97 -21.25 33.61 -1.56
N MET A 98 -21.92 33.13 -2.61
CA MET A 98 -22.38 33.98 -3.72
C MET A 98 -23.40 35.02 -3.26
N ALA A 99 -24.40 34.62 -2.48
CA ALA A 99 -25.45 35.51 -2.00
C ALA A 99 -24.89 36.54 -1.01
N THR A 100 -24.09 36.10 -0.04
CA THR A 100 -23.50 37.01 0.95
C THR A 100 -22.60 38.05 0.30
N GLU A 101 -21.62 37.64 -0.51
CA GLU A 101 -20.73 38.59 -1.19
C GLU A 101 -21.49 39.52 -2.12
N PHE A 102 -22.46 39.02 -2.89
CA PHE A 102 -23.26 39.87 -3.78
C PHE A 102 -24.02 40.97 -3.01
N PHE A 103 -24.67 40.61 -1.90
CA PHE A 103 -25.46 41.56 -1.12
C PHE A 103 -24.58 42.53 -0.32
N TYR A 104 -23.45 42.06 0.23
CA TYR A 104 -22.50 42.93 0.91
C TYR A 104 -21.80 43.91 -0.04
N ASP A 105 -21.41 43.46 -1.24
CA ASP A 105 -20.78 44.32 -2.25
C ASP A 105 -21.76 45.37 -2.81
N LYS A 106 -23.04 45.01 -3.00
CA LYS A 106 -24.10 45.98 -3.33
C LYS A 106 -24.36 46.97 -2.18
N ALA A 107 -24.33 46.51 -0.94
CA ALA A 107 -24.45 47.39 0.22
C ALA A 107 -23.28 48.38 0.28
N ASP A 108 -22.04 47.90 0.12
CA ASP A 108 -20.83 48.72 0.11
C ASP A 108 -20.81 49.71 -1.06
N TYR A 109 -21.31 49.34 -2.23
CA TYR A 109 -21.48 50.25 -3.36
C TYR A 109 -22.39 51.43 -3.00
N HIS A 110 -23.53 51.17 -2.36
CA HIS A 110 -24.49 52.23 -1.99
C HIS A 110 -24.10 53.01 -0.73
N LEU A 111 -23.36 52.40 0.20
CA LEU A 111 -22.94 53.00 1.47
C LEU A 111 -21.59 53.74 1.39
N LEU A 112 -20.60 53.13 0.74
CA LEU A 112 -19.21 53.60 0.70
C LEU A 112 -18.78 54.12 -0.68
N GLY A 113 -19.59 53.88 -1.72
CA GLY A 113 -19.24 54.25 -3.11
C GLY A 113 -18.10 53.40 -3.69
N ARG A 114 -17.77 52.27 -3.06
CA ARG A 114 -16.76 51.33 -3.57
C ARG A 114 -17.29 50.72 -4.87
N LYS A 115 -16.46 50.61 -5.90
CA LYS A 115 -16.82 49.86 -7.11
C LYS A 115 -17.10 48.41 -6.74
N ALA A 116 -18.20 47.89 -7.26
CA ALA A 116 -18.56 46.49 -7.08
C ALA A 116 -17.44 45.59 -7.61
N SER A 117 -17.13 44.52 -6.90
CA SER A 117 -16.10 43.55 -7.33
C SER A 117 -16.51 42.86 -8.64
N TYR A 118 -17.81 42.56 -8.78
CA TYR A 118 -18.42 42.05 -10.00
C TYR A 118 -19.84 42.61 -10.19
N GLU A 119 -20.27 42.75 -11.45
CA GLU A 119 -21.61 43.24 -11.78
C GLU A 119 -22.67 42.15 -11.71
N LYS A 120 -22.32 40.92 -12.11
CA LYS A 120 -23.22 39.76 -12.13
C LYS A 120 -22.97 38.85 -10.95
N MET A 121 -24.05 38.26 -10.43
CA MET A 121 -24.00 37.28 -9.35
C MET A 121 -23.24 36.00 -9.77
N GLU A 122 -23.26 35.63 -11.04
CA GLU A 122 -22.55 34.46 -11.60
C GLU A 122 -21.02 34.56 -11.45
N ASP A 123 -20.46 35.76 -11.56
CA ASP A 123 -19.01 35.99 -11.48
C ASP A 123 -18.47 35.71 -10.07
N TYR A 124 -19.29 35.92 -9.04
CA TYR A 124 -18.98 35.51 -7.66
C TYR A 124 -18.89 33.98 -7.54
N GLY A 125 -19.67 33.25 -8.33
CA GLY A 125 -19.60 31.80 -8.41
C GLY A 125 -18.29 31.30 -9.01
N GLU A 126 -17.80 31.95 -10.07
CA GLU A 126 -16.48 31.68 -10.65
C GLU A 126 -15.35 31.97 -9.66
N LYS A 127 -15.45 33.06 -8.88
CA LYS A 127 -14.49 33.35 -7.80
C LYS A 127 -14.46 32.22 -6.76
N TYR A 128 -15.61 31.75 -6.29
CA TYR A 128 -15.67 30.65 -5.32
C TYR A 128 -15.00 29.37 -5.84
N ARG A 129 -15.24 29.03 -7.12
CA ARG A 129 -14.61 27.87 -7.76
C ARG A 129 -13.08 27.98 -7.77
N ARG A 130 -12.54 29.13 -8.20
CA ARG A 130 -11.10 29.40 -8.20
C ARG A 130 -10.48 29.34 -6.80
N ASP A 131 -11.12 29.94 -5.81
CA ASP A 131 -10.61 29.94 -4.44
C ASP A 131 -10.59 28.52 -3.86
N ARG A 132 -11.61 27.71 -4.15
CA ARG A 132 -11.66 26.29 -3.75
C ARG A 132 -10.59 25.45 -4.44
N GLU A 133 -10.29 25.70 -5.72
CA GLU A 133 -9.21 25.01 -6.45
C GLU A 133 -7.84 25.33 -5.85
N ARG A 134 -7.57 26.61 -5.54
CA ARG A 134 -6.33 27.02 -4.86
C ARG A 134 -6.17 26.35 -3.50
N GLU A 135 -7.25 26.22 -2.73
CA GLU A 135 -7.20 25.48 -1.45
C GLU A 135 -6.89 24.00 -1.63
N ARG A 136 -7.42 23.36 -2.68
CA ARG A 136 -7.12 21.94 -2.97
C ARG A 136 -5.66 21.75 -3.35
N GLN A 137 -5.14 22.61 -4.21
CA GLN A 137 -3.72 22.59 -4.62
C GLN A 137 -2.80 22.75 -3.41
N LYS A 138 -3.08 23.72 -2.54
CA LYS A 138 -2.30 23.91 -1.29
C LYS A 138 -2.34 22.67 -0.38
N LYS A 139 -3.50 22.05 -0.21
CA LYS A 139 -3.63 20.83 0.61
C LYS A 139 -2.90 19.64 0.00
N GLU A 140 -2.87 19.54 -1.32
CA GLU A 140 -2.15 18.50 -2.05
C GLU A 140 -0.63 18.70 -1.95
N GLU A 141 -0.16 19.93 -2.19
CA GLU A 141 1.24 20.31 -1.99
C GLU A 141 1.70 20.03 -0.55
N GLU A 142 0.89 20.39 0.45
CA GLU A 142 1.18 20.07 1.85
C GLU A 142 1.25 18.56 2.12
N ARG A 143 0.37 17.76 1.51
CA ARG A 143 0.38 16.30 1.66
C ARG A 143 1.66 15.71 1.06
N ILE A 144 2.01 16.13 -0.15
CA ILE A 144 3.24 15.70 -0.84
C ILE A 144 4.45 16.07 0.02
N LYS A 145 4.49 17.31 0.55
CA LYS A 145 5.57 17.75 1.43
C LYS A 145 5.67 16.91 2.70
N ARG A 146 4.55 16.62 3.36
CA ARG A 146 4.54 15.74 4.56
C ARG A 146 4.97 14.30 4.24
N GLU A 147 4.59 13.77 3.09
CA GLU A 147 5.01 12.44 2.64
C GLU A 147 6.51 12.41 2.33
N GLU A 148 7.04 13.46 1.69
CA GLU A 148 8.47 13.62 1.42
C GLU A 148 9.29 13.78 2.71
N GLU A 149 8.82 14.58 3.66
CA GLU A 149 9.41 14.73 4.99
C GLU A 149 9.43 13.39 5.74
N LYS A 150 8.34 12.62 5.70
CA LYS A 150 8.29 11.27 6.27
C LYS A 150 9.29 10.33 5.60
N ARG A 151 9.42 10.39 4.27
CA ARG A 151 10.38 9.57 3.53
C ARG A 151 11.82 9.92 3.91
N LYS A 152 12.14 11.21 3.99
CA LYS A 152 13.46 11.70 4.43
C LYS A 152 13.76 11.30 5.87
N ALA A 153 12.78 11.42 6.77
CA ALA A 153 12.93 10.97 8.15
C ALA A 153 13.20 9.47 8.23
N GLN A 154 12.46 8.65 7.47
CA GLN A 154 12.69 7.20 7.39
C GLN A 154 14.09 6.85 6.83
N GLU A 155 14.53 7.57 5.81
CA GLU A 155 15.86 7.38 5.20
C GLU A 155 16.99 7.78 6.16
N GLU A 156 16.83 8.90 6.88
CA GLU A 156 17.78 9.32 7.91
C GLU A 156 17.83 8.35 9.10
N GLU A 157 16.67 7.86 9.55
CA GLU A 157 16.60 6.82 10.59
C GLU A 157 17.27 5.53 10.14
N TRP A 158 17.03 5.10 8.89
CA TRP A 158 17.70 3.96 8.29
C TRP A 158 19.21 4.17 8.22
N ARG A 159 19.67 5.34 7.77
CA ARG A 159 21.10 5.70 7.71
C ARG A 159 21.74 5.66 9.09
N LYS A 160 21.14 6.30 10.10
CA LYS A 160 21.65 6.30 11.48
C LYS A 160 21.72 4.88 12.03
N ARG A 161 20.71 4.06 11.77
CA ARG A 161 20.71 2.64 12.16
C ARG A 161 21.85 1.90 11.48
N ASN A 162 22.10 2.15 10.20
CA ASN A 162 23.13 1.49 9.42
C ASN A 162 24.55 1.90 9.86
N GLU A 163 24.76 3.19 10.17
CA GLU A 163 26.01 3.72 10.75
C GLU A 163 26.29 3.14 12.13
N ASN A 164 25.30 3.18 13.04
CA ASN A 164 25.47 2.72 14.41
C ASN A 164 25.58 1.19 14.53
N SER A 165 25.22 0.45 13.48
CA SER A 165 25.34 -1.01 13.39
C SER A 165 26.63 -1.45 12.66
N GLY A 166 27.56 -0.54 12.40
CA GLY A 166 28.88 -0.89 11.85
C GLY A 166 28.84 -1.43 10.41
N GLY A 167 27.98 -0.87 9.55
CA GLY A 167 28.10 -1.06 8.09
C GLY A 167 27.93 -2.50 7.59
N SER A 168 27.05 -3.29 8.20
CA SER A 168 26.71 -4.63 7.70
C SER A 168 25.23 -4.95 7.91
N TYR A 169 24.33 -4.11 7.38
CA TYR A 169 22.97 -4.55 7.08
C TYR A 169 22.96 -5.25 5.73
N TRP A 170 23.10 -6.57 5.76
CA TRP A 170 22.87 -7.45 4.60
C TRP A 170 21.37 -7.47 4.28
N SER A 171 20.90 -6.46 3.53
CA SER A 171 19.57 -6.47 2.93
C SER A 171 19.64 -7.30 1.66
N PHE A 172 19.27 -8.58 1.75
CA PHE A 172 19.09 -9.46 0.58
C PHE A 172 17.83 -9.08 -0.19
N GLY A 173 17.83 -7.90 -0.81
CA GLY A 173 16.77 -7.46 -1.73
C GLY A 173 16.95 -8.01 -3.13
N ASP A 174 18.20 -8.20 -3.56
CA ASP A 174 18.53 -8.62 -4.92
C ASP A 174 19.51 -9.83 -4.92
N PHE A 175 19.42 -10.62 -5.99
CA PHE A 175 20.07 -11.91 -6.15
C PHE A 175 21.54 -11.77 -6.64
N SER A 176 21.86 -10.69 -7.35
CA SER A 176 23.21 -10.34 -7.83
C SER A 176 24.23 -10.15 -6.69
N ASP A 177 23.82 -9.45 -5.63
CA ASP A 177 24.68 -9.13 -4.50
C ASP A 177 25.16 -10.38 -3.72
N PHE A 178 24.40 -11.48 -3.79
CA PHE A 178 24.77 -12.76 -3.17
C PHE A 178 25.84 -13.50 -4.00
N GLU A 179 25.76 -13.46 -5.33
CA GLU A 179 26.69 -14.17 -6.20
C GLU A 179 28.08 -13.50 -6.22
N ASP A 180 28.13 -12.17 -6.18
CA ASP A 180 29.39 -11.40 -6.05
C ASP A 180 30.05 -11.60 -4.67
N PHE A 181 29.26 -11.68 -3.60
CA PHE A 181 29.74 -11.98 -2.25
C PHE A 181 30.44 -13.35 -2.16
N PHE A 182 29.86 -14.40 -2.75
CA PHE A 182 30.47 -15.73 -2.74
C PHE A 182 31.72 -15.82 -3.61
N ARG A 183 31.77 -15.14 -4.77
CA ARG A 183 32.98 -15.07 -5.60
C ARG A 183 34.16 -14.45 -4.83
N GLN A 184 33.88 -13.48 -3.97
CA GLN A 184 34.91 -12.83 -3.17
C GLN A 184 35.34 -13.66 -1.94
N SER A 185 34.42 -14.37 -1.29
CA SER A 185 34.70 -15.27 -0.16
C SER A 185 35.50 -16.51 -0.56
N GLN A 186 35.26 -17.08 -1.75
CA GLN A 186 36.05 -18.21 -2.27
C GLN A 186 37.52 -17.84 -2.59
N GLY A 187 37.81 -16.56 -2.83
CA GLY A 187 39.16 -16.10 -3.15
C GLY A 187 40.14 -16.02 -1.98
N GLY A 188 39.68 -16.20 -0.74
CA GLY A 188 40.46 -15.87 0.46
C GLY A 188 41.00 -17.02 1.32
N TYR A 189 40.47 -18.25 1.21
CA TYR A 189 40.74 -19.29 2.24
C TYR A 189 40.97 -20.73 1.76
N TYR A 190 41.08 -21.00 0.45
CA TYR A 190 41.35 -22.35 -0.07
C TYR A 190 42.48 -22.42 -1.10
N ASN A 191 43.62 -21.80 -0.80
CA ASN A 191 44.84 -22.09 -1.54
C ASN A 191 45.99 -22.42 -0.57
N GLN A 192 45.88 -23.57 0.11
CA GLN A 192 47.05 -24.24 0.65
C GLN A 192 46.83 -25.76 0.69
N GLY A 193 47.35 -26.42 -0.36
CA GLY A 193 47.97 -27.74 -0.27
C GLY A 193 47.08 -28.96 -0.03
N GLN A 194 46.73 -29.68 -1.10
CA GLN A 194 47.23 -31.05 -1.30
C GLN A 194 47.06 -31.49 -2.76
N ASN A 195 48.20 -31.77 -3.38
CA ASN A 195 48.34 -32.48 -4.63
C ASN A 195 48.25 -33.98 -4.33
N GLN A 196 47.32 -34.71 -4.94
CA GLN A 196 47.52 -36.11 -5.25
C GLN A 196 46.72 -36.51 -6.48
N ASN A 197 47.49 -36.65 -7.57
CA ASN A 197 47.20 -37.47 -8.72
C ASN A 197 46.61 -38.84 -8.29
N GLN A 198 45.39 -39.14 -8.72
CA GLN A 198 44.96 -40.50 -9.02
C GLN A 198 44.00 -40.44 -10.20
N GLY A 199 44.55 -40.72 -11.38
CA GLY A 199 43.74 -41.14 -12.51
C GLY A 199 43.01 -42.43 -12.16
N SER A 200 41.75 -42.51 -12.54
CA SER A 200 41.11 -43.79 -12.88
C SER A 200 39.88 -43.50 -13.72
N GLY A 201 39.97 -43.84 -15.01
CA GLY A 201 38.79 -43.97 -15.86
C GLY A 201 37.90 -45.07 -15.28
N GLY A 202 36.64 -44.73 -15.03
CA GLY A 202 35.64 -45.68 -14.55
C GLY A 202 34.32 -45.44 -15.26
N TYR A 203 33.88 -46.43 -16.03
CA TYR A 203 32.55 -46.50 -16.62
C TYR A 203 31.49 -46.25 -15.54
N THR A 204 30.74 -45.15 -15.66
CA THR A 204 29.63 -44.86 -14.77
C THR A 204 28.46 -45.77 -15.14
N SER A 205 28.24 -46.80 -14.32
CA SER A 205 27.01 -47.58 -14.33
C SER A 205 25.79 -46.64 -14.17
N PRO A 206 24.67 -46.83 -14.89
CA PRO A 206 23.49 -45.95 -14.86
C PRO A 206 22.90 -45.71 -13.45
N SER A 207 23.20 -46.59 -12.49
CA SER A 207 22.81 -46.46 -11.08
C SER A 207 23.62 -45.43 -10.28
N SER A 208 24.76 -44.94 -10.77
CA SER A 208 25.66 -44.06 -10.01
C SER A 208 25.25 -42.57 -10.05
N PHE A 209 24.72 -42.10 -11.18
CA PHE A 209 24.34 -40.68 -11.36
C PHE A 209 23.07 -40.33 -10.57
N LYS A 210 22.09 -41.24 -10.57
CA LYS A 210 20.82 -41.05 -9.87
C LYS A 210 21.02 -40.84 -8.36
N VAL A 211 21.83 -41.71 -7.75
CA VAL A 211 22.14 -41.65 -6.31
C VAL A 211 22.85 -40.35 -5.93
N GLN A 212 23.83 -39.92 -6.74
CA GLN A 212 24.53 -38.63 -6.50
C GLN A 212 23.59 -37.42 -6.61
N TYR A 213 22.61 -37.47 -7.51
CA TYR A 213 21.62 -36.40 -7.65
C TYR A 213 20.66 -36.35 -6.45
N GLU A 214 20.15 -37.50 -6.02
CA GLU A 214 19.28 -37.59 -4.83
C GLU A 214 20.01 -37.12 -3.56
N GLU A 215 21.28 -37.55 -3.38
CA GLU A 215 22.11 -37.12 -2.25
C GLU A 215 22.38 -35.60 -2.27
N ALA A 216 22.65 -35.01 -3.44
CA ALA A 216 22.83 -33.57 -3.57
C ALA A 216 21.54 -32.78 -3.23
N CYS A 217 20.38 -33.29 -3.65
CA CYS A 217 19.08 -32.72 -3.29
C CYS A 217 18.81 -32.84 -1.77
N ASP A 218 19.16 -33.97 -1.16
CA ASP A 218 18.98 -34.21 0.28
C ASP A 218 19.87 -33.28 1.13
N ILE A 219 21.12 -33.05 0.71
CA ILE A 219 22.04 -32.10 1.36
C ILE A 219 21.47 -30.67 1.34
N LEU A 220 20.82 -30.28 0.24
CA LEU A 220 20.16 -28.97 0.14
C LEU A 220 18.75 -28.95 0.75
N GLY A 221 18.17 -30.11 1.06
CA GLY A 221 16.82 -30.26 1.59
C GLY A 221 15.73 -29.89 0.59
N VAL A 222 15.95 -30.18 -0.71
CA VAL A 222 14.99 -29.87 -1.79
C VAL A 222 14.40 -31.15 -2.41
N PRO A 223 13.15 -31.11 -2.88
CA PRO A 223 12.58 -32.19 -3.68
C PRO A 223 13.43 -32.52 -4.92
N TYR A 224 13.49 -33.79 -5.31
CA TYR A 224 14.22 -34.22 -6.53
C TYR A 224 13.66 -33.62 -7.83
N THR A 225 12.42 -33.16 -7.79
CA THR A 225 11.72 -32.51 -8.91
C THR A 225 11.96 -31.00 -8.97
N SER A 226 12.67 -30.43 -7.99
CA SER A 226 12.86 -28.99 -7.88
C SER A 226 13.44 -28.36 -9.14
N ASP A 227 13.06 -27.11 -9.36
CA ASP A 227 13.64 -26.31 -10.42
C ASP A 227 14.95 -25.65 -9.95
N LYS A 228 15.66 -25.04 -10.89
CA LYS A 228 16.92 -24.35 -10.60
C LYS A 228 16.73 -23.22 -9.58
N TYR A 229 15.58 -22.56 -9.59
CA TYR A 229 15.29 -21.44 -8.71
C TYR A 229 15.11 -21.90 -7.25
N GLU A 230 14.40 -23.01 -7.04
CA GLU A 230 14.22 -23.65 -5.74
C GLU A 230 15.53 -24.19 -5.17
N ILE A 231 16.34 -24.87 -5.99
CA ILE A 231 17.68 -25.34 -5.63
C ILE A 231 18.57 -24.16 -5.20
N LYS A 232 18.53 -23.06 -5.95
CA LYS A 232 19.28 -21.83 -5.67
C LYS A 232 18.82 -21.15 -4.38
N LEU A 233 17.51 -21.15 -4.09
CA LEU A 233 16.95 -20.58 -2.86
C LEU A 233 17.32 -21.40 -1.61
N ALA A 234 17.26 -22.73 -1.72
CA ALA A 234 17.63 -23.64 -0.65
C ALA A 234 19.13 -23.57 -0.33
N TYR A 235 19.98 -23.53 -1.36
CA TYR A 235 21.41 -23.28 -1.22
C TYR A 235 21.69 -22.00 -0.42
N LYS A 236 21.04 -20.88 -0.76
CA LYS A 236 21.19 -19.60 -0.03
C LYS A 236 20.84 -19.73 1.46
N LYS A 237 19.77 -20.44 1.78
CA LYS A 237 19.33 -20.65 3.17
C LYS A 237 20.35 -21.47 3.97
N MET A 238 20.85 -22.55 3.37
CA MET A 238 21.80 -23.47 4.02
C MET A 238 23.19 -22.82 4.15
N ALA A 239 23.66 -22.13 3.10
CA ALA A 239 24.95 -21.45 3.11
C ALA A 239 25.03 -20.35 4.17
N LYS A 240 23.92 -19.64 4.45
CA LYS A 240 23.85 -18.66 5.56
C LYS A 240 23.90 -19.33 6.94
N MET A 241 23.30 -20.51 7.08
CA MET A 241 23.22 -21.24 8.35
C MET A 241 24.56 -21.89 8.74
N TYR A 242 25.33 -22.34 7.75
CA TYR A 242 26.60 -23.05 7.96
C TYR A 242 27.83 -22.23 7.56
N HIS A 243 27.69 -20.91 7.36
CA HIS A 243 28.83 -20.06 7.01
C HIS A 243 29.87 -20.05 8.16
N PRO A 244 31.17 -20.26 7.89
CA PRO A 244 32.20 -20.36 8.94
C PRO A 244 32.35 -19.10 9.79
N ASP A 245 32.04 -17.91 9.26
CA ASP A 245 32.05 -16.67 10.04
C ASP A 245 30.84 -16.52 10.98
N ILE A 246 29.72 -17.20 10.68
CA ILE A 246 28.46 -17.11 11.45
C ILE A 246 28.34 -18.30 12.41
N ASN A 247 28.68 -19.50 11.95
CA ASN A 247 28.63 -20.72 12.70
C ASN A 247 30.06 -21.25 12.97
N LYS A 248 30.46 -21.21 14.24
CA LYS A 248 31.79 -21.63 14.72
C LYS A 248 31.85 -23.10 15.15
N ASP A 249 30.82 -23.87 14.85
CA ASP A 249 30.82 -25.30 15.15
C ASP A 249 31.91 -26.02 14.34
N PRO A 250 32.62 -27.00 14.93
CA PRO A 250 33.71 -27.71 14.27
C PRO A 250 33.29 -28.48 13.01
N GLY A 251 31.99 -28.71 12.81
CA GLY A 251 31.42 -29.35 11.60
C GLY A 251 30.84 -28.37 10.57
N ALA A 252 30.80 -27.05 10.84
CA ALA A 252 30.19 -26.07 9.95
C ALA A 252 30.95 -25.96 8.62
N THR A 253 32.28 -25.97 8.66
CA THR A 253 33.15 -25.93 7.47
C THR A 253 32.94 -27.15 6.57
N GLU A 254 32.87 -28.35 7.14
CA GLU A 254 32.66 -29.59 6.40
C GLU A 254 31.27 -29.63 5.75
N MET A 255 30.24 -29.20 6.50
CA MET A 255 28.88 -29.12 5.98
C MET A 255 28.75 -28.07 4.86
N PHE A 256 29.42 -26.93 5.00
CA PHE A 256 29.47 -25.89 3.99
C PHE A 256 30.13 -26.36 2.69
N GLN A 257 31.22 -27.14 2.78
CA GLN A 257 31.84 -27.77 1.60
C GLN A 257 30.86 -28.74 0.92
N LYS A 258 30.14 -29.57 1.68
CA LYS A 258 29.11 -30.47 1.13
C LYS A 258 27.98 -29.72 0.43
N ILE A 259 27.51 -28.62 1.01
CA ILE A 259 26.48 -27.74 0.42
C ILE A 259 26.94 -27.14 -0.91
N ASN A 260 28.20 -26.68 -1.01
CA ASN A 260 28.76 -26.16 -2.25
C ASN A 260 28.88 -27.24 -3.34
N ASN A 261 29.44 -28.41 -2.99
CA ASN A 261 29.59 -29.52 -3.93
C ASN A 261 28.22 -29.99 -4.46
N ALA A 262 27.21 -30.05 -3.60
CA ALA A 262 25.85 -30.40 -3.98
C ALA A 262 25.24 -29.38 -4.97
N TYR A 263 25.42 -28.08 -4.72
CA TYR A 263 24.93 -27.03 -5.61
C TYR A 263 25.65 -27.02 -6.97
N GLU A 264 26.97 -27.22 -7.01
CA GLU A 264 27.73 -27.33 -8.26
C GLU A 264 27.33 -28.56 -9.08
N PHE A 265 27.04 -29.68 -8.42
CA PHE A 265 26.55 -30.88 -9.08
C PHE A 265 25.13 -30.69 -9.64
N LEU A 266 24.26 -29.93 -8.99
CA LEU A 266 22.90 -29.61 -9.42
C LEU A 266 22.85 -28.52 -10.50
N SER A 267 23.62 -28.73 -11.57
CA SER A 267 23.63 -27.88 -12.76
C SER A 267 22.44 -28.15 -13.67
N ASP A 268 22.14 -27.20 -14.57
CA ASP A 268 21.02 -27.32 -15.52
C ASP A 268 21.07 -28.60 -16.34
N SER A 269 22.27 -29.01 -16.77
CA SER A 269 22.48 -30.25 -17.53
C SER A 269 22.15 -31.49 -16.71
N ASN A 270 22.50 -31.51 -15.42
CA ASN A 270 22.26 -32.65 -14.55
C ASN A 270 20.79 -32.74 -14.12
N ILE A 271 20.15 -31.61 -13.85
CA ILE A 271 18.70 -31.53 -13.58
C ILE A 271 17.91 -32.05 -14.79
N GLN A 272 18.27 -31.62 -16.01
CA GLN A 272 17.62 -32.09 -17.24
C GLN A 272 17.84 -33.59 -17.47
N ARG A 273 19.08 -34.08 -17.27
CA ARG A 273 19.43 -35.49 -17.39
C ARG A 273 18.67 -36.38 -16.40
N TYR A 274 18.47 -35.90 -15.17
CA TYR A 274 17.67 -36.63 -14.18
C TYR A 274 16.20 -36.71 -14.61
N LYS A 275 15.61 -35.57 -15.00
CA LYS A 275 14.22 -35.49 -15.47
C LYS A 275 13.96 -36.35 -16.72
N SER A 276 14.90 -36.41 -17.67
CA SER A 276 14.76 -37.26 -18.86
C SER A 276 14.79 -38.76 -18.52
N ASN A 277 15.63 -39.18 -17.58
CA ASN A 277 15.76 -40.58 -17.19
C ASN A 277 14.57 -41.07 -16.35
N VAL A 278 13.98 -40.22 -15.52
CA VAL A 278 12.79 -40.56 -14.71
C VAL A 278 11.53 -40.69 -15.58
N ASN A 279 11.40 -39.89 -16.64
CA ASN A 279 10.23 -39.93 -17.54
C ASN A 279 10.29 -41.00 -18.63
N SER A 280 11.41 -41.76 -18.73
CA SER A 280 11.63 -42.80 -19.76
C SER A 280 11.37 -44.23 -19.26
N ASN A 281 10.89 -44.40 -18.02
CA ASN A 281 10.43 -45.66 -17.42
C ASN A 281 8.95 -45.56 -17.09
#